data_AF-A0A1F5K2C4-F1
#
_entry.id   AF-A0A1F5K2C4-F1
#
_cell.length_a   1.000
_cell.length_b   1.000
_cell.length_c   1.000
_cell.angle_alpha   90.00
_cell.angle_beta   90.00
_cell.angle_gamma   90.00
#
_symmetry.space_group_name_H-M   'P 1'
#
loop_
_entity.id
_entity.type
_entity.pdbx_description
1 polymer ?
#
loop_
_entity_poly.entity_id
_entity_poly.type
_entity_poly.pdbx_seq_one_letter_code
_entity_poly.pdbx_strand_id
1 'polypeptide(L)'
;MKTHQDPRHLKRIQAMQDLFAWEFNPQKANEGTAGQIIQNLAQIDEEIKKAAPTWPIDKINKIDLSILRLAIFELIIVSDTPYKVTVDEAVELAKEFGTEASPGFINGALGNIISVHGLDKKTS
;
A
#
# COMPACT_ATOMS: atom_id res chain seq x y z
N MET A 1 13.55 17.49 3.20
CA MET A 1 12.49 17.47 2.17
C MET A 1 12.80 16.29 1.27
N LYS A 2 11.99 15.21 1.29
CA LYS A 2 12.19 14.12 0.34
C LYS A 2 11.85 14.68 -1.04
N THR A 3 12.80 14.63 -1.96
CA THR A 3 12.60 15.06 -3.33
C THR A 3 11.83 13.96 -4.06
N HIS A 4 10.91 14.31 -4.97
CA HIS A 4 10.20 13.36 -5.87
C HIS A 4 11.14 12.48 -6.74
N GLN A 5 12.46 12.60 -6.55
CA GLN A 5 13.51 11.84 -7.21
C GLN A 5 14.14 10.77 -6.29
N ASP A 6 13.66 10.58 -5.05
CA ASP A 6 14.14 9.47 -4.20
C ASP A 6 13.91 8.13 -4.95
N PRO A 7 14.95 7.32 -5.22
CA PRO A 7 14.81 6.07 -5.95
C PRO A 7 13.83 5.09 -5.29
N ARG A 8 13.64 5.15 -3.97
CA ARG A 8 12.67 4.32 -3.26
C ARG A 8 11.25 4.76 -3.55
N HIS A 9 11.02 6.07 -3.63
CA HIS A 9 9.73 6.63 -4.01
C HIS A 9 9.37 6.25 -5.45
N LEU A 10 10.31 6.41 -6.39
CA LEU A 10 10.13 6.00 -7.78
C LEU A 10 9.82 4.50 -7.92
N LYS A 11 10.48 3.64 -7.13
CA LYS A 11 10.16 2.20 -7.08
C LYS A 11 8.73 1.94 -6.59
N ARG A 12 8.24 2.70 -5.62
CA ARG A 12 6.85 2.59 -5.13
C ARG A 12 5.84 3.04 -6.18
N ILE A 13 6.11 4.15 -6.89
CA ILE A 13 5.29 4.59 -8.01
C ILE A 13 5.19 3.49 -9.07
N GLN A 14 6.34 2.92 -9.48
CA GLN A 14 6.37 1.84 -10.46
C GLN A 14 5.56 0.62 -9.99
N ALA A 15 5.77 0.17 -8.76
CA ALA A 15 5.03 -0.97 -8.19
C ALA A 15 3.52 -0.69 -8.13
N MET A 16 3.10 0.51 -7.74
CA MET A 16 1.69 0.91 -7.69
C MET A 16 1.08 0.95 -9.10
N GLN A 17 1.79 1.47 -10.10
CA GLN A 17 1.34 1.50 -11.49
C GLN A 17 1.20 0.10 -12.07
N ASP A 18 2.16 -0.79 -11.79
CA ASP A 18 2.11 -2.19 -12.24
C ASP A 18 0.95 -2.96 -11.60
N LEU A 19 0.70 -2.77 -10.30
CA LEU A 19 -0.49 -3.32 -9.62
C LEU A 19 -1.78 -2.78 -10.22
N PHE A 20 -1.87 -1.47 -10.43
CA PHE A 20 -3.04 -0.86 -11.05
C PHE A 20 -3.27 -1.41 -12.46
N ALA A 21 -2.22 -1.58 -13.27
CA ALA A 21 -2.34 -2.16 -14.60
C ALA A 21 -2.77 -3.63 -14.56
N TRP A 22 -2.28 -4.41 -13.59
CA TRP A 22 -2.65 -5.81 -13.41
C TRP A 22 -4.15 -5.98 -13.12
N GLU A 23 -4.79 -5.05 -12.41
CA GLU A 23 -6.24 -5.08 -12.16
C GLU A 23 -7.09 -5.12 -13.44
N PHE A 24 -6.59 -4.55 -14.54
CA PHE A 24 -7.28 -4.55 -15.83
C PHE A 24 -6.80 -5.67 -16.77
N ASN A 25 -5.66 -6.29 -16.48
CA ASN A 25 -5.13 -7.41 -17.25
C ASN A 25 -4.40 -8.43 -16.36
N PRO A 26 -5.14 -9.27 -15.62
CA PRO A 26 -4.55 -10.20 -14.67
C PRO A 26 -3.70 -11.30 -15.30
N GLN A 27 -3.89 -11.56 -16.60
CA GLN A 27 -3.10 -12.56 -17.34
C GLN A 27 -1.69 -12.07 -17.67
N LYS A 28 -1.43 -10.76 -17.56
CA LYS A 28 -0.09 -10.21 -17.76
C LYS A 28 0.81 -10.65 -16.61
N ALA A 29 1.93 -11.28 -16.94
CA ALA A 29 2.98 -11.57 -15.98
C ALA A 29 3.48 -10.25 -15.36
N ASN A 30 3.61 -10.25 -14.04
CA ASN A 30 4.18 -9.15 -13.29
C ASN A 30 5.42 -9.64 -12.55
N GLU A 31 6.50 -8.88 -12.65
CA GLU A 31 7.77 -9.15 -11.99
C GLU A 31 8.02 -8.13 -10.87
N GLY A 32 9.13 -8.28 -10.15
CA GLY A 32 9.52 -7.36 -9.08
C GLY A 32 8.48 -7.28 -7.96
N THR A 33 8.34 -6.08 -7.38
CA THR A 33 7.47 -5.83 -6.21
C THR A 33 6.01 -6.15 -6.50
N ALA A 34 5.48 -5.77 -7.66
CA ALA A 34 4.09 -6.05 -8.02
C ALA A 34 3.83 -7.56 -8.11
N GLY A 35 4.76 -8.33 -8.72
CA GLY A 35 4.68 -9.79 -8.77
C GLY A 35 4.67 -10.42 -7.37
N GLN A 36 5.52 -9.95 -6.45
CA GLN A 36 5.54 -10.44 -5.07
C GLN A 36 4.24 -10.11 -4.31
N ILE A 37 3.67 -8.94 -4.54
CA ILE A 37 2.37 -8.55 -3.97
C ILE A 37 1.26 -9.45 -4.50
N ILE A 38 1.23 -9.71 -5.81
CA ILE A 38 0.22 -10.59 -6.44
C ILE A 38 0.32 -12.02 -5.90
N GLN A 39 1.53 -12.53 -5.65
CA GLN A 39 1.72 -13.85 -5.03
C GLN A 39 1.17 -13.92 -3.60
N ASN A 40 1.14 -12.80 -2.88
CA ASN A 40 0.65 -12.71 -1.50
C ASN A 40 -0.73 -12.04 -1.41
N LEU A 41 -1.43 -11.87 -2.54
CA LEU A 41 -2.61 -11.01 -2.64
C LEU A 41 -3.70 -11.40 -1.65
N ALA A 42 -3.96 -12.69 -1.48
CA ALA A 42 -4.98 -13.18 -0.56
C ALA A 42 -4.70 -12.74 0.88
N GLN A 43 -3.45 -12.85 1.34
CA GLN A 43 -3.07 -12.41 2.68
C GLN A 43 -3.20 -10.89 2.82
N ILE A 44 -2.72 -10.14 1.82
CA ILE A 44 -2.75 -8.67 1.83
C ILE A 44 -4.20 -8.15 1.84
N ASP A 45 -5.07 -8.72 1.00
CA ASP A 45 -6.47 -8.32 0.90
C ASP A 45 -7.25 -8.64 2.19
N GLU A 46 -6.91 -9.73 2.89
CA GLU A 46 -7.48 -10.01 4.21
C GLU A 46 -7.05 -8.96 5.25
N GLU A 47 -5.80 -8.48 5.21
CA GLU A 47 -5.36 -7.39 6.09
C GLU A 47 -6.06 -6.06 5.75
N ILE A 48 -6.30 -5.77 4.47
CA ILE A 48 -7.09 -4.60 4.05
C ILE A 48 -8.51 -4.65 4.62
N LYS A 49 -9.18 -5.81 4.53
CA LYS A 49 -10.53 -5.99 5.07
C LYS A 49 -10.58 -5.77 6.58
N LYS A 50 -9.56 -6.22 7.32
CA LYS A 50 -9.45 -5.99 8.77
C LYS A 50 -9.21 -4.52 9.11
N ALA A 51 -8.43 -3.82 8.29
CA ALA A 51 -8.07 -2.42 8.49
C ALA A 51 -9.20 -1.44 8.14
N ALA A 52 -10.02 -1.78 7.14
CA ALA A 52 -11.12 -0.96 6.67
C ALA A 52 -12.44 -1.75 6.66
N PRO A 53 -12.95 -2.23 7.82
CA PRO A 53 -14.09 -3.14 7.89
C PRO A 53 -15.39 -2.52 7.37
N THR A 54 -15.49 -1.20 7.38
CA THR A 54 -16.65 -0.45 6.86
C THR A 54 -16.58 -0.19 5.35
N TRP A 55 -15.46 -0.50 4.71
CA TRP A 55 -15.23 -0.31 3.27
C TRP A 55 -14.99 -1.65 2.59
N PRO A 56 -15.98 -2.20 1.89
CA PRO A 56 -15.79 -3.40 1.10
C PRO A 56 -14.65 -3.19 0.09
N ILE A 57 -13.73 -4.15 0.00
CA ILE A 57 -12.52 -4.03 -0.81
C ILE A 57 -12.82 -3.76 -2.30
N ASP A 58 -13.95 -4.27 -2.80
CA ASP A 58 -14.45 -4.07 -4.16
C ASP A 58 -14.98 -2.64 -4.42
N LYS A 59 -15.23 -1.86 -3.35
CA LYS A 59 -15.68 -0.46 -3.42
C LYS A 59 -14.55 0.54 -3.25
N ILE A 60 -13.37 0.09 -2.84
CA ILE A 60 -12.17 0.94 -2.81
C ILE A 60 -11.77 1.24 -4.25
N ASN A 61 -11.48 2.50 -4.57
CA ASN A 61 -11.00 2.84 -5.91
C ASN A 61 -9.66 2.14 -6.18
N LYS A 62 -9.40 1.83 -7.45
CA LYS A 62 -8.25 0.99 -7.83
C LYS A 62 -6.90 1.59 -7.47
N ILE A 63 -6.77 2.92 -7.42
CA ILE A 63 -5.52 3.59 -7.03
C ILE A 63 -5.28 3.40 -5.54
N ASP A 64 -6.26 3.73 -4.69
CA ASP A 64 -6.15 3.55 -3.24
C ASP A 64 -5.93 2.08 -2.88
N LEU A 65 -6.59 1.16 -3.59
CA LEU A 65 -6.40 -0.28 -3.39
C LEU A 65 -4.96 -0.71 -3.71
N SER A 66 -4.39 -0.24 -4.82
CA SER A 66 -2.99 -0.51 -5.17
C SER A 66 -2.01 0.06 -4.14
N ILE A 67 -2.27 1.27 -3.64
CA ILE A 67 -1.46 1.90 -2.59
C ILE A 67 -1.52 1.09 -1.29
N LEU A 68 -2.72 0.70 -0.86
CA LEU A 68 -2.91 -0.12 0.36
C LEU A 68 -2.17 -1.46 0.24
N ARG A 69 -2.29 -2.14 -0.90
CA ARG A 69 -1.62 -3.44 -1.12
C ARG A 69 -0.11 -3.31 -1.05
N LEU A 70 0.44 -2.27 -1.67
CA LEU A 70 1.87 -1.97 -1.61
C LEU A 70 2.33 -1.68 -0.18
N ALA A 71 1.64 -0.78 0.52
CA ALA A 71 2.00 -0.39 1.88
C ALA A 71 1.91 -1.57 2.86
N ILE A 72 0.85 -2.37 2.78
CA ILE A 72 0.64 -3.55 3.65
C ILE A 72 1.69 -4.62 3.36
N PHE A 73 2.05 -4.85 2.10
CA PHE A 73 3.15 -5.73 1.74
C PHE A 73 4.47 -5.29 2.37
N GLU A 74 4.81 -4.00 2.28
CA GLU A 74 6.01 -3.45 2.92
C GLU A 74 5.96 -3.57 4.46
N LEU A 75 4.80 -3.33 5.08
CA LEU A 75 4.62 -3.36 6.53
C LEU A 75 4.65 -4.76 7.16
N ILE A 76 4.05 -5.75 6.49
CA ILE A 76 3.75 -7.06 7.11
C ILE A 76 4.64 -8.17 6.52
N ILE A 77 4.98 -8.09 5.24
CA ILE A 77 5.70 -9.18 4.56
C ILE A 77 7.19 -8.86 4.44
N VAL A 78 7.54 -7.66 3.97
CA VAL A 78 8.96 -7.28 3.81
C VAL A 78 9.56 -6.81 5.13
N SER A 79 8.88 -5.88 5.83
CA SER A 79 9.30 -5.32 7.13
C SER A 79 10.72 -4.76 7.17
N ASP A 80 11.27 -4.27 6.04
CA ASP A 80 12.62 -3.70 5.95
C ASP A 80 12.66 -2.18 6.18
N THR A 81 11.51 -1.53 6.05
CA THR A 81 11.34 -0.09 6.10
C THR A 81 10.58 0.29 7.38
N PRO A 82 11.05 1.30 8.15
CA PRO A 82 10.34 1.75 9.34
C PRO A 82 8.89 2.10 9.01
N TYR A 83 7.94 1.63 9.82
CA TYR A 83 6.51 1.77 9.50
C TYR A 83 6.09 3.21 9.18
N LYS A 84 6.65 4.20 9.91
CA LYS A 84 6.37 5.62 9.67
C LYS A 84 6.74 6.04 8.25
N VAL A 85 7.90 5.59 7.77
CA VAL A 85 8.36 5.87 6.41
C VAL A 85 7.40 5.25 5.40
N THR A 86 6.97 4.00 5.59
CA THR A 86 6.00 3.36 4.70
C THR A 86 4.66 4.08 4.67
N VAL A 87 4.13 4.51 5.81
CA VAL A 87 2.88 5.29 5.91
C VAL A 87 3.03 6.63 5.20
N ASP A 88 4.11 7.37 5.49
CA ASP A 88 4.35 8.68 4.88
C ASP A 88 4.40 8.59 3.35
N GLU A 89 5.06 7.55 2.82
CA GLU A 89 5.15 7.31 1.38
C GLU A 89 3.81 6.90 0.77
N ALA A 90 3.03 6.05 1.45
CA ALA A 90 1.70 5.68 0.99
C ALA A 90 0.76 6.88 0.93
N VAL A 91 0.82 7.76 1.93
CA VAL A 91 0.06 9.02 1.96
C VAL A 91 0.52 9.97 0.85
N GLU A 92 1.81 10.01 0.53
CA GLU A 92 2.31 10.82 -0.56
C GLU A 92 1.81 10.32 -1.93
N LEU A 93 1.87 9.01 -2.19
CA LEU A 93 1.27 8.42 -3.41
C LEU A 93 -0.23 8.75 -3.51
N ALA A 94 -0.95 8.75 -2.39
CA ALA A 94 -2.36 9.07 -2.36
C ALA A 94 -2.64 10.53 -2.72
N LYS A 95 -1.74 11.47 -2.39
CA LYS A 95 -1.83 12.87 -2.83
C LYS A 95 -1.51 13.03 -4.31
N GLU A 96 -0.53 12.27 -4.81
CA GLU A 96 -0.08 12.38 -6.20
C GLU A 96 -1.06 11.76 -7.20
N PHE A 97 -1.66 10.61 -6.86
CA PHE A 97 -2.46 9.81 -7.80
C PHE A 97 -3.93 9.64 -7.37
N GLY A 98 -4.24 9.85 -6.09
CA GLY A 98 -5.58 9.62 -5.56
C GLY A 98 -6.53 10.81 -5.74
N THR A 99 -7.62 10.76 -4.98
CA THR A 99 -8.59 11.86 -4.86
C THR A 99 -8.28 12.73 -3.64
N GLU A 100 -9.00 13.84 -3.46
CA GLU A 100 -8.86 14.68 -2.26
C GLU A 100 -9.09 13.92 -0.94
N ALA A 101 -9.92 12.86 -0.96
CA ALA A 101 -10.20 12.04 0.21
C ALA A 101 -9.15 10.94 0.47
N SER A 102 -8.35 10.59 -0.55
CA SER A 102 -7.44 9.45 -0.53
C SER A 102 -6.37 9.52 0.56
N PRO A 103 -5.66 10.66 0.79
CA PRO A 103 -4.64 10.74 1.85
C PRO A 103 -5.17 10.42 3.25
N GLY A 104 -6.37 10.92 3.57
CA GLY A 104 -7.01 10.66 4.86
C GLY A 104 -7.45 9.21 5.02
N PHE A 105 -8.02 8.63 3.94
CA PHE A 105 -8.42 7.23 3.91
C PHE A 105 -7.22 6.28 4.10
N ILE A 106 -6.14 6.46 3.32
CA ILE A 106 -4.93 5.64 3.41
C ILE A 106 -4.31 5.74 4.81
N ASN A 107 -4.17 6.96 5.35
CA ASN A 107 -3.60 7.15 6.68
C ASN A 107 -4.43 6.46 7.77
N GLY A 108 -5.77 6.56 7.71
CA GLY A 108 -6.67 5.89 8.65
C GLY A 108 -6.57 4.37 8.59
N ALA A 109 -6.60 3.80 7.39
CA ALA A 109 -6.50 2.35 7.20
C ALA A 109 -5.15 1.80 7.68
N LEU A 110 -4.03 2.45 7.33
CA LEU A 110 -2.71 2.00 7.77
C LEU A 110 -2.48 2.19 9.28
N GLY A 111 -3.09 3.21 9.89
CA GLY A 111 -3.10 3.38 11.33
C GLY A 111 -3.72 2.18 12.06
N ASN A 112 -4.81 1.62 11.52
CA ASN A 112 -5.43 0.41 12.07
C ASN A 112 -4.49 -0.81 11.93
N ILE A 113 -3.83 -0.97 10.77
CA ILE A 113 -2.84 -2.05 10.56
C ILE A 113 -1.73 -1.98 11.62
N ILE A 114 -1.17 -0.80 11.84
CA ILE A 114 -0.08 -0.58 12.81
C ILE A 114 -0.53 -0.98 14.22
N SER A 115 -1.73 -0.58 14.61
CA SER A 115 -2.30 -0.89 15.93
C SER A 115 -2.53 -2.40 16.11
N VAL A 116 -3.14 -3.06 15.12
CA VAL A 116 -3.45 -4.50 15.15
C VAL A 116 -2.17 -5.34 15.25
N HIS A 117 -1.12 -4.96 14.51
CA HIS A 117 0.15 -5.69 14.47
C HIS A 117 1.19 -5.21 15.50
N GLY A 118 0.87 -4.18 16.29
CA GLY A 118 1.77 -3.60 17.29
C GLY A 118 3.08 -3.07 16.72
N LEU A 119 3.07 -2.56 15.48
CA LEU A 119 4.27 -2.11 14.76
C LEU A 119 4.88 -0.85 15.40
N ASP A 120 4.07 -0.05 16.09
CA ASP A 120 4.48 1.12 16.87
C ASP A 120 5.34 0.75 18.10
N LYS A 121 5.18 -0.47 18.63
CA LYS A 121 5.91 -0.97 19.80
C LYS A 121 7.27 -1.58 19.46
N LYS A 122 7.55 -1.85 18.18
CA LYS A 122 8.84 -2.44 17.72
C LYS A 122 9.99 -1.42 17.60
N THR A 123 9.75 -0.15 17.98
CA THR A 123 10.71 0.95 17.90
C THR A 123 11.28 1.40 19.24
N SER A 124 11.25 0.55 20.28
CA SER A 124 11.95 0.77 21.56
C SER A 124 13.14 -0.15 21.71
#